data_AF-A0A2J8ILP7-F1
#
_entry.id   AF-A0A2J8ILP7-F1
#
_cell.length_a   1.000
_cell.length_b   1.000
_cell.length_c   1.000
_cell.angle_alpha   90.00
_cell.angle_beta   90.00
_cell.angle_gamma   90.00
#
_symmetry.space_group_name_H-M   'P 1'
#
loop_
_entity.id
_entity.type
_entity.pdbx_description
1 polymer ?
#
loop_
_entity_poly.entity_id
_entity_poly.type
_entity_poly.pdbx_seq_one_letter_code
_entity_poly.pdbx_strand_id
1 'polypeptide(L)'
;MEWWDESEDSLEEEPRKVLAPEPEEIWVAEMLCGLKMKLKRRRVSLVLPEHHEAFNRLLEDPVIKRFLAWDKDLRVSDKYLLAMVIAYFSRAGFPSWLYQRIHFFLALYLANDMEEDDEDSKQNIFHFLYGKNRSRIPLLRKRRFQLGRSMNPRARKNRSRIPLLRKRLQLRRCMNPRARKSRSQIVLFQKRRFHFFCSMSGRAWVSPEELEEIQAYDPEHWVWARDRARLS
;
A
#
# COMPACT_ATOMS: atom_id res chain seq x y z
N MET A 1 -37.64 39.53 50.82
CA MET A 1 -36.38 39.09 51.46
C MET A 1 -35.88 37.93 50.64
N GLU A 2 -34.70 37.92 50.05
CA GLU A 2 -33.54 38.80 50.13
C GLU A 2 -32.66 38.44 48.92
N TRP A 3 -31.96 39.43 48.40
CA TRP A 3 -31.06 39.38 47.26
C TRP A 3 -29.75 38.66 47.64
N TRP A 4 -29.13 37.93 46.71
CA TRP A 4 -27.67 37.87 46.58
C TRP A 4 -27.28 37.81 45.10
N ASP A 5 -26.49 38.81 44.74
CA ASP A 5 -25.67 39.00 43.55
C ASP A 5 -24.27 38.40 43.80
N GLU A 6 -23.39 38.51 42.80
CA GLU A 6 -21.95 38.12 42.73
C GLU A 6 -21.71 36.74 42.09
N SER A 7 -21.43 36.65 40.78
CA SER A 7 -20.18 36.98 40.07
C SER A 7 -19.02 36.04 40.38
N GLU A 8 -18.83 35.02 39.54
CA GLU A 8 -17.51 34.44 39.30
C GLU A 8 -17.30 34.29 37.79
N ASP A 9 -16.48 35.20 37.29
CA ASP A 9 -15.90 35.26 35.96
C ASP A 9 -15.07 33.98 35.74
N SER A 10 -15.51 33.11 34.84
CA SER A 10 -14.73 31.97 34.36
C SER A 10 -14.68 32.06 32.85
N LEU A 11 -13.75 32.88 32.37
CA LEU A 11 -13.37 32.96 30.97
C LEU A 11 -13.01 31.56 30.46
N GLU A 12 -13.88 30.99 29.64
CA GLU A 12 -13.57 29.82 28.84
C GLU A 12 -12.44 30.21 27.86
N GLU A 13 -11.20 29.86 28.18
CA GLU A 13 -10.13 29.84 27.17
C GLU A 13 -10.45 28.71 26.17
N GLU A 14 -11.15 29.09 25.10
CA GLU A 14 -11.15 28.37 23.83
C GLU A 14 -9.72 27.97 23.45
N PRO A 15 -9.42 26.69 23.20
CA PRO A 15 -8.09 26.29 22.76
C PRO A 15 -7.85 26.92 21.39
N ARG A 16 -6.92 27.88 21.35
CA ARG A 16 -6.42 28.49 20.12
C ARG A 16 -6.14 27.38 19.13
N LYS A 17 -6.93 27.34 18.05
CA LYS A 17 -6.69 26.49 16.89
C LYS A 17 -5.24 26.75 16.46
N VAL A 18 -4.37 25.78 16.67
CA VAL A 18 -3.06 25.74 16.02
C VAL A 18 -3.37 25.62 14.54
N LEU A 19 -3.39 26.76 13.85
CA LEU A 19 -3.47 26.83 12.41
C LEU A 19 -2.28 26.03 11.88
N ALA A 20 -2.58 24.91 11.21
CA ALA A 20 -1.60 24.22 10.41
C ALA A 20 -1.00 25.25 9.44
N PRO A 21 0.33 25.27 9.23
CA PRO A 21 0.92 26.23 8.30
C PRO A 21 0.31 26.02 6.92
N GLU A 22 -0.36 27.06 6.42
CA GLU A 22 -0.83 27.14 5.04
C GLU A 22 0.39 26.95 4.10
N PRO A 23 0.29 26.13 3.05
CA PRO A 23 1.41 25.87 2.17
C PRO A 23 1.82 27.17 1.45
N GLU A 24 3.09 27.54 1.56
CA GLU A 24 3.64 28.74 0.91
C GLU A 24 3.51 28.65 -0.62
N GLU A 25 2.89 29.67 -1.20
CA GLU A 25 2.52 29.73 -2.62
C GLU A 25 3.62 30.44 -3.42
N ILE A 26 4.24 29.74 -4.38
CA ILE A 26 5.28 30.32 -5.25
C ILE A 26 4.76 30.37 -6.69
N TRP A 27 4.59 31.60 -7.20
CA TRP A 27 4.21 31.85 -8.58
C TRP A 27 5.47 31.89 -9.46
N VAL A 28 5.62 30.92 -10.37
CA VAL A 28 6.71 30.89 -11.36
C VAL A 28 6.14 31.18 -12.75
N ALA A 29 6.65 32.22 -13.40
CA ALA A 29 6.32 32.55 -14.78
C ALA A 29 7.38 31.95 -15.72
N GLU A 30 6.99 31.05 -16.62
CA GLU A 30 7.84 30.68 -17.76
C GLU A 30 7.79 31.76 -18.83
N MET A 31 8.96 32.17 -19.32
CA MET A 31 9.14 33.29 -20.26
C MET A 31 8.58 32.96 -21.67
N LEU A 32 8.14 34.03 -22.35
CA LEU A 32 7.14 34.08 -23.42
C LEU A 32 7.54 33.52 -24.80
N CYS A 33 6.56 32.89 -25.46
CA CYS A 33 6.36 32.98 -26.91
C CYS A 33 4.87 33.19 -27.20
N GLY A 34 4.51 34.40 -27.66
CA GLY A 34 3.18 34.72 -28.22
C GLY A 34 2.01 34.73 -27.24
N LEU A 35 1.75 35.89 -26.62
CA LEU A 35 0.48 36.37 -26.01
C LEU A 35 -0.51 35.35 -25.37
N LYS A 36 -0.02 34.28 -24.75
CA LYS A 36 -0.85 33.37 -23.95
C LYS A 36 -0.04 32.89 -22.75
N MET A 37 -0.31 33.48 -21.58
CA MET A 37 0.30 33.04 -20.33
C MET A 37 -0.43 31.79 -19.83
N LYS A 38 0.28 30.66 -19.72
CA LYS A 38 -0.20 29.50 -18.97
C LYS A 38 0.36 29.58 -17.56
N LEU A 39 -0.42 30.09 -16.62
CA LEU A 39 -0.12 30.00 -15.19
C LEU A 39 -0.29 28.54 -14.78
N LYS A 40 0.81 27.79 -14.70
CA LYS A 40 0.81 26.50 -14.02
C LYS A 40 1.02 26.75 -12.54
N ARG A 41 -0.01 26.47 -11.74
CA ARG A 41 0.08 26.49 -10.27
C ARG A 41 1.13 25.47 -9.86
N ARG A 42 2.29 25.92 -9.41
CA ARG A 42 3.34 25.06 -8.87
C ARG A 42 3.18 25.06 -7.35
N ARG A 43 2.47 24.07 -6.80
CA ARG A 43 2.49 23.87 -5.34
C ARG A 43 3.89 23.42 -4.95
N VAL A 44 4.36 23.87 -3.79
CA VAL A 44 5.53 23.27 -3.14
C VAL A 44 5.18 21.80 -2.90
N SER A 45 6.03 20.89 -3.41
CA SER A 45 5.82 19.44 -3.27
C SER A 45 5.52 19.12 -1.81
N LEU A 46 4.37 18.50 -1.54
CA LEU A 46 4.03 18.01 -0.19
C LEU A 46 4.94 16.84 0.22
N VAL A 47 5.66 16.26 -0.72
CA VAL A 47 6.60 15.17 -0.48
C VAL A 47 8.00 15.75 -0.34
N LEU A 48 8.55 15.58 0.87
CA LEU A 48 9.93 15.94 1.19
C LEU A 48 10.92 15.02 0.40
N PRO A 49 12.05 15.56 -0.11
CA PRO A 49 13.08 14.79 -0.81
C PRO A 49 13.53 13.51 -0.10
N GLU A 50 13.56 13.52 1.23
CA GLU A 50 13.97 12.44 2.10
C GLU A 50 13.12 11.18 1.92
N HIS A 51 11.85 11.34 1.53
CA HIS A 51 10.96 10.21 1.23
C HIS A 51 11.27 9.58 -0.13
N HIS A 52 11.72 10.37 -1.12
CA HIS A 52 12.25 9.85 -2.37
C HIS A 52 13.55 9.07 -2.14
N GLU A 53 14.45 9.60 -1.30
CA GLU A 53 15.68 8.91 -0.94
C GLU A 53 15.43 7.60 -0.18
N ALA A 54 14.50 7.61 0.79
CA ALA A 54 14.09 6.41 1.52
C ALA A 54 13.56 5.33 0.57
N PHE A 55 12.74 5.74 -0.41
CA PHE A 55 12.21 4.87 -1.44
C PHE A 55 13.32 4.30 -2.32
N ASN A 56 14.21 5.15 -2.84
CA ASN A 56 15.33 4.74 -3.70
C ASN A 56 16.26 3.73 -2.99
N ARG A 57 16.59 3.97 -1.72
CA ARG A 57 17.34 3.01 -0.88
C ARG A 57 16.62 1.66 -0.77
N LEU A 58 15.29 1.65 -0.65
CA LEU A 58 14.51 0.42 -0.59
C LEU A 58 14.44 -0.30 -1.94
N LEU A 59 14.49 0.42 -3.06
CA LEU A 59 14.61 -0.21 -4.38
C LEU A 59 15.92 -0.96 -4.56
N GLU A 60 16.96 -0.63 -3.79
CA GLU A 60 18.22 -1.37 -3.81
C GLU A 60 18.14 -2.73 -3.12
N ASP A 61 17.14 -2.94 -2.24
CA ASP A 61 16.96 -4.16 -1.47
C ASP A 61 16.76 -5.38 -2.38
N PRO A 62 17.49 -6.50 -2.15
CA PRO A 62 17.48 -7.64 -3.05
C PRO A 62 16.12 -8.37 -3.11
N VAL A 63 15.28 -8.28 -2.08
CA VAL A 63 13.93 -8.85 -2.13
C VAL A 63 13.02 -7.97 -2.97
N ILE A 64 13.11 -6.64 -2.82
CA ILE A 64 12.32 -5.68 -3.59
C ILE A 64 12.71 -5.75 -5.07
N LYS A 65 14.01 -5.77 -5.41
CA LYS A 65 14.49 -5.97 -6.79
C LYS A 65 13.90 -7.23 -7.43
N ARG A 66 13.94 -8.37 -6.72
CA ARG A 66 13.37 -9.64 -7.22
C ARG A 66 11.85 -9.61 -7.33
N PHE A 67 11.17 -8.82 -6.49
CA PHE A 67 9.73 -8.63 -6.56
C PHE A 67 9.37 -7.84 -7.83
N LEU A 68 9.99 -6.68 -8.04
CA LEU A 68 9.75 -5.80 -9.19
C LEU A 68 10.11 -6.48 -10.53
N ALA A 69 11.21 -7.25 -10.55
CA ALA A 69 11.63 -8.02 -11.73
C ALA A 69 10.67 -9.18 -12.08
N TRP A 70 9.87 -9.63 -11.13
CA TRP A 70 8.87 -10.67 -11.37
C TRP A 70 7.53 -10.15 -11.85
N ASP A 71 7.14 -8.97 -11.36
CA ASP A 71 5.91 -8.32 -11.79
C ASP A 71 6.11 -7.69 -13.17
N LYS A 72 6.26 -8.54 -14.19
CA LYS A 72 6.50 -8.14 -15.59
C LYS A 72 5.27 -7.51 -16.21
N ASP A 73 4.09 -7.97 -15.79
CA ASP A 73 2.80 -7.49 -16.26
C ASP A 73 2.35 -6.23 -15.51
N LEU A 74 3.17 -5.73 -14.58
CA LEU A 74 2.93 -4.52 -13.79
C LEU A 74 1.57 -4.53 -13.07
N ARG A 75 1.16 -5.69 -12.55
CA ARG A 75 -0.17 -5.85 -11.94
C ARG A 75 -0.24 -5.26 -10.54
N VAL A 76 0.88 -5.18 -9.83
CA VAL A 76 0.92 -4.80 -8.41
C VAL A 76 1.99 -3.76 -8.10
N SER A 77 2.75 -3.32 -9.11
CA SER A 77 3.90 -2.43 -8.96
C SER A 77 4.14 -1.60 -10.22
N ASP A 78 3.07 -1.09 -10.82
CA ASP A 78 3.18 -0.06 -11.85
C ASP A 78 3.66 1.28 -11.27
N LYS A 79 3.90 2.25 -12.15
CA LYS A 79 4.42 3.57 -11.78
C LYS A 79 3.50 4.31 -10.80
N TYR A 80 2.17 4.17 -10.91
CA TYR A 80 1.22 4.87 -10.06
C TYR A 80 1.19 4.29 -8.65
N LEU A 81 1.13 2.96 -8.53
CA LEU A 81 1.22 2.28 -7.24
C LEU A 81 2.54 2.59 -6.53
N LEU A 82 3.65 2.69 -7.28
CA LEU A 82 4.95 3.03 -6.73
C LEU A 82 5.05 4.51 -6.33
N ALA A 83 4.40 5.43 -7.05
CA ALA A 83 4.27 6.82 -6.63
C ALA A 83 3.40 6.95 -5.36
N MET A 84 2.31 6.17 -5.24
CA MET A 84 1.51 6.12 -4.01
C MET A 84 2.33 5.65 -2.80
N VAL A 85 3.29 4.74 -2.98
CA VAL A 85 4.20 4.34 -1.89
C VAL A 85 4.99 5.54 -1.35
N ILE A 86 5.49 6.42 -2.22
CA ILE A 86 6.22 7.63 -1.82
C ILE A 86 5.28 8.60 -1.09
N ALA A 87 4.06 8.81 -1.62
CA ALA A 87 3.04 9.63 -0.95
C ALA A 87 2.74 9.11 0.47
N TYR A 88 2.63 7.79 0.62
CA TYR A 88 2.38 7.16 1.92
C TYR A 88 3.55 7.26 2.88
N PHE A 89 4.79 7.23 2.38
CA PHE A 89 5.94 7.52 3.21
C PHE A 89 5.89 8.97 3.72
N SER A 90 5.65 9.94 2.84
CA SER A 90 5.48 11.34 3.25
C SER A 90 4.41 11.51 4.34
N ARG A 91 3.24 10.90 4.14
CA ARG A 91 2.11 11.02 5.08
C ARG A 91 2.34 10.32 6.41
N ALA A 92 3.10 9.24 6.44
CA ALA A 92 3.43 8.52 7.67
C ALA A 92 4.46 9.28 8.51
N GLY A 93 5.22 10.20 7.91
CA GLY A 93 6.11 11.13 8.60
C GLY A 93 7.24 10.46 9.38
N PHE A 94 7.58 9.20 9.08
CA PHE A 94 8.75 8.58 9.71
C PHE A 94 10.03 9.15 9.10
N PRO A 95 11.11 9.28 9.90
CA PRO A 95 12.42 9.57 9.35
C PRO A 95 12.83 8.59 8.24
N SER A 96 13.46 9.08 7.18
CA SER A 96 13.81 8.32 5.96
C SER A 96 14.55 7.02 6.26
N TRP A 97 15.44 7.04 7.25
CA TRP A 97 16.24 5.87 7.63
C TRP A 97 15.43 4.75 8.29
N LEU A 98 14.27 5.03 8.91
CA LEU A 98 13.42 4.03 9.56
C LEU A 98 12.58 3.21 8.58
N TYR A 99 12.44 3.65 7.33
CA TYR A 99 11.77 2.85 6.32
C TYR A 99 12.56 1.57 6.04
N GLN A 100 11.87 0.44 6.12
CA GLN A 100 12.44 -0.89 5.95
C GLN A 100 11.64 -1.60 4.86
N ARG A 101 12.16 -2.74 4.39
CA ARG A 101 11.46 -3.61 3.42
C ARG A 101 10.00 -3.88 3.78
N ILE A 102 9.69 -4.07 5.07
CA ILE A 102 8.31 -4.26 5.52
C ILE A 102 7.44 -3.04 5.21
N HIS A 103 7.94 -1.82 5.45
CA HIS A 103 7.19 -0.58 5.20
C HIS A 103 6.88 -0.39 3.71
N PHE A 104 7.84 -0.72 2.83
CA PHE A 104 7.60 -0.76 1.37
C PHE A 104 6.42 -1.67 1.02
N PHE A 105 6.44 -2.93 1.49
CA PHE A 105 5.37 -3.88 1.18
C PHE A 105 4.03 -3.53 1.85
N LEU A 106 4.03 -2.88 3.02
CA LEU A 106 2.81 -2.40 3.66
C LEU A 106 2.18 -1.26 2.85
N ALA A 107 2.98 -0.27 2.46
CA ALA A 107 2.53 0.85 1.64
C ALA A 107 2.04 0.38 0.27
N LEU A 108 2.79 -0.52 -0.40
CA LEU A 108 2.41 -1.03 -1.71
C LEU A 108 1.13 -1.87 -1.64
N TYR A 109 0.98 -2.69 -0.59
CA TYR A 109 -0.25 -3.45 -0.39
C TYR A 109 -1.45 -2.53 -0.19
N LEU A 110 -1.29 -1.47 0.63
CA LEU A 110 -2.34 -0.48 0.83
C LEU A 110 -2.68 0.27 -0.47
N ALA A 111 -1.69 0.61 -1.30
CA ALA A 111 -1.93 1.26 -2.59
C ALA A 111 -2.75 0.36 -3.51
N ASN A 112 -2.43 -0.94 -3.54
CA ASN A 112 -3.22 -1.92 -4.28
C ASN A 112 -4.65 -2.06 -3.71
N ASP A 113 -4.84 -1.98 -2.39
CA ASP A 113 -6.20 -1.98 -1.79
C ASP A 113 -7.03 -0.77 -2.23
N MET A 114 -6.39 0.34 -2.63
CA MET A 114 -7.07 1.56 -3.07
C MET A 114 -7.39 1.58 -4.57
N GLU A 115 -6.56 0.94 -5.41
CA GLU A 115 -6.69 0.99 -6.87
C GLU A 115 -7.35 -0.26 -7.47
N GLU A 116 -7.17 -1.45 -6.88
CA GLU A 116 -7.53 -2.72 -7.51
C GLU A 116 -8.24 -3.69 -6.53
N ASP A 117 -9.42 -4.19 -6.93
CA ASP A 117 -10.21 -5.18 -6.17
C ASP A 117 -9.68 -6.64 -6.31
N ASP A 118 -8.57 -6.87 -7.03
CA ASP A 118 -8.02 -8.21 -7.24
C ASP A 118 -7.14 -8.70 -6.08
N GLU A 119 -7.78 -9.35 -5.10
CA GLU A 119 -7.12 -10.02 -3.97
C GLU A 119 -6.06 -11.07 -4.38
N ASP A 120 -6.20 -11.68 -5.56
CA ASP A 120 -5.32 -12.77 -6.00
C ASP A 120 -3.94 -12.26 -6.42
N SER A 121 -3.86 -11.02 -6.93
CA SER A 121 -2.60 -10.38 -7.35
C SER A 121 -1.74 -9.97 -6.14
N LYS A 122 -2.37 -9.46 -5.06
CA LYS A 122 -1.72 -9.04 -3.81
C LYS A 122 -1.09 -10.19 -3.02
N GLN A 123 -1.52 -11.43 -3.26
CA GLN A 123 -1.06 -12.61 -2.53
C GLN A 123 0.46 -12.88 -2.71
N ASN A 124 1.05 -12.38 -3.79
CA ASN A 124 2.49 -12.50 -4.05
C ASN A 124 3.33 -11.56 -3.17
N ILE A 125 2.78 -10.43 -2.70
CA ILE A 125 3.46 -9.52 -1.77
C ILE A 125 3.83 -10.27 -0.47
N PHE A 126 2.88 -11.03 0.09
CA PHE A 126 3.12 -11.86 1.29
C PHE A 126 4.24 -12.89 1.08
N HIS A 127 4.32 -13.45 -0.12
CA HIS A 127 5.30 -14.48 -0.45
C HIS A 127 6.72 -13.91 -0.46
N PHE A 128 6.89 -12.70 -1.00
CA PHE A 128 8.14 -11.96 -1.03
C PHE A 128 8.59 -11.53 0.36
N LEU A 129 7.67 -10.96 1.13
CA LEU A 129 7.97 -10.43 2.45
C LEU A 129 8.42 -11.51 3.45
N TYR A 130 7.75 -12.67 3.45
CA TYR A 130 8.01 -13.74 4.42
C TYR A 130 8.83 -14.92 3.86
N GLY A 131 9.34 -14.81 2.64
CA GLY A 131 10.35 -15.73 2.10
C GLY A 131 9.86 -17.17 1.88
N LYS A 132 8.66 -17.37 1.35
CA LYS A 132 8.28 -18.71 0.86
C LYS A 132 8.93 -18.94 -0.51
N ASN A 133 9.25 -20.19 -0.86
CA ASN A 133 9.87 -20.50 -2.16
C ASN A 133 8.83 -20.65 -3.27
N ARG A 134 9.07 -20.00 -4.42
CA ARG A 134 8.20 -20.03 -5.63
C ARG A 134 8.07 -21.41 -6.25
N SER A 135 9.03 -22.31 -6.02
CA SER A 135 9.11 -23.63 -6.66
C SER A 135 7.91 -24.55 -6.38
N ARG A 136 7.03 -24.22 -5.43
CA ARG A 136 5.84 -25.04 -5.09
C ARG A 136 4.50 -24.43 -5.51
N ILE A 137 4.44 -23.15 -5.86
CA ILE A 137 3.18 -22.42 -6.10
C ILE A 137 2.56 -22.75 -7.47
N PRO A 138 3.32 -22.80 -8.58
CA PRO A 138 2.76 -23.19 -9.88
C PRO A 138 2.20 -24.62 -9.88
N LEU A 139 2.87 -25.54 -9.18
CA LEU A 139 2.46 -26.95 -9.07
C LEU A 139 1.20 -27.13 -8.23
N LEU A 140 1.05 -26.36 -7.14
CA LEU A 140 -0.15 -26.38 -6.31
C LEU A 140 -1.36 -25.78 -7.04
N ARG A 141 -1.18 -24.69 -7.81
CA ARG A 141 -2.25 -24.11 -8.65
C ARG A 141 -2.66 -25.07 -9.77
N LYS A 142 -1.71 -25.61 -10.54
CA LYS A 142 -1.98 -26.60 -11.60
C LYS A 142 -2.67 -27.86 -11.06
N ARG A 143 -2.21 -28.42 -9.93
CA ARG A 143 -2.85 -29.60 -9.32
C ARG A 143 -4.25 -29.30 -8.77
N ARG A 144 -4.49 -28.11 -8.19
CA ARG A 144 -5.84 -27.72 -7.73
C ARG A 144 -6.82 -27.56 -8.89
N PHE A 145 -6.38 -26.97 -9.99
CA PHE A 145 -7.18 -26.80 -11.20
C PHE A 145 -7.50 -28.15 -11.87
N GLN A 146 -6.52 -29.06 -11.95
CA GLN A 146 -6.70 -30.43 -12.46
C GLN A 146 -7.64 -31.26 -11.57
N LEU A 147 -7.52 -31.16 -10.23
CA LEU A 147 -8.42 -31.85 -9.30
C LEU A 147 -9.88 -31.38 -9.44
N GLY A 148 -10.09 -30.11 -9.79
CA GLY A 148 -11.42 -29.56 -10.06
C GLY A 148 -12.05 -30.08 -11.34
N ARG A 149 -11.23 -30.46 -12.35
CA ARG A 149 -11.70 -31.02 -13.63
C ARG A 149 -11.84 -32.55 -13.60
N SER A 150 -11.05 -33.27 -12.81
CA SER A 150 -11.12 -34.74 -12.72
C SER A 150 -12.19 -35.27 -11.75
N MET A 151 -12.90 -34.39 -11.03
CA MET A 151 -13.98 -34.80 -10.13
C MET A 151 -15.28 -35.04 -10.90
N ASN A 152 -15.72 -36.29 -10.91
CA ASN A 152 -16.99 -36.74 -11.49
C ASN A 152 -18.18 -35.93 -10.91
N PRO A 153 -19.13 -35.42 -11.72
CA PRO A 153 -20.29 -34.64 -11.25
C PRO A 153 -21.09 -35.33 -10.13
N ARG A 154 -21.10 -36.67 -10.09
CA ARG A 154 -21.75 -37.46 -9.02
C ARG A 154 -21.05 -37.34 -7.66
N ALA A 155 -19.74 -37.13 -7.62
CA ALA A 155 -18.98 -36.89 -6.38
C ALA A 155 -19.23 -35.50 -5.78
N ARG A 156 -19.78 -34.56 -6.56
CA ARG A 156 -20.15 -33.21 -6.11
C ARG A 156 -21.40 -33.23 -5.22
N LYS A 157 -22.35 -34.14 -5.46
CA LYS A 157 -23.60 -34.28 -4.68
C LYS A 157 -23.44 -35.05 -3.36
N ASN A 158 -22.42 -35.88 -3.20
CA ASN A 158 -22.15 -36.61 -1.94
C ASN A 158 -21.33 -35.81 -0.90
N ARG A 159 -21.18 -34.49 -1.08
CA ARG A 159 -20.36 -33.62 -0.21
C ARG A 159 -20.96 -33.40 1.18
N SER A 160 -22.22 -33.80 1.39
CA SER A 160 -22.96 -33.74 2.66
C SER A 160 -22.79 -35.00 3.53
N ARG A 161 -22.14 -36.08 3.06
CA ARG A 161 -22.09 -37.38 3.76
C ARG A 161 -20.70 -37.97 4.02
N ILE A 162 -19.64 -37.15 4.11
CA ILE A 162 -18.35 -37.63 4.63
C ILE A 162 -17.80 -36.69 5.72
N PRO A 163 -18.36 -36.72 6.95
CA PRO A 163 -17.89 -35.85 8.04
C PRO A 163 -16.54 -36.31 8.63
N LEU A 164 -16.26 -37.61 8.65
CA LEU A 164 -15.16 -38.17 9.47
C LEU A 164 -13.79 -38.16 8.76
N LEU A 165 -13.72 -38.47 7.47
CA LEU A 165 -12.46 -38.35 6.70
C LEU A 165 -12.07 -36.88 6.49
N ARG A 166 -13.05 -35.98 6.36
CA ARG A 166 -12.81 -34.53 6.25
C ARG A 166 -12.28 -33.95 7.56
N LYS A 167 -12.79 -34.39 8.71
CA LYS A 167 -12.24 -34.06 10.04
C LYS A 167 -10.83 -34.60 10.22
N ARG A 168 -10.51 -35.84 9.84
CA ARG A 168 -9.14 -36.40 9.93
C ARG A 168 -8.11 -35.66 9.06
N LEU A 169 -8.48 -35.28 7.83
CA LEU A 169 -7.62 -34.47 6.94
C LEU A 169 -7.53 -32.99 7.36
N GLN A 170 -8.60 -32.42 7.95
CA GLN A 170 -8.55 -31.09 8.56
C GLN A 170 -7.70 -31.07 9.83
N LEU A 171 -7.81 -32.09 10.69
CA LEU A 171 -6.97 -32.28 11.88
C LEU A 171 -5.49 -32.36 11.53
N ARG A 172 -5.12 -33.12 10.48
CA ARG A 172 -3.75 -33.11 9.96
C ARG A 172 -3.31 -31.75 9.36
N ARG A 173 -4.25 -30.92 8.87
CA ARG A 173 -3.95 -29.57 8.35
C ARG A 173 -3.80 -28.51 9.45
N CYS A 174 -4.53 -28.58 10.56
CA CYS A 174 -4.38 -27.65 11.69
C CYS A 174 -3.23 -28.01 12.65
N MET A 175 -2.69 -29.22 12.52
CA MET A 175 -1.44 -29.65 13.16
C MET A 175 -0.18 -29.29 12.34
N ASN A 176 -0.30 -28.67 11.17
CA ASN A 176 0.86 -28.30 10.34
C ASN A 176 1.48 -26.98 10.85
N PRO A 177 2.70 -27.00 11.44
CA PRO A 177 3.31 -25.80 12.02
C PRO A 177 3.53 -24.69 10.99
N ARG A 178 3.70 -25.04 9.71
CA ARG A 178 3.92 -24.10 8.60
C ARG A 178 2.64 -23.34 8.19
N ALA A 179 1.49 -24.01 8.24
CA ALA A 179 0.21 -23.37 7.97
C ALA A 179 -0.19 -22.42 9.12
N ARG A 180 0.11 -22.81 10.37
CA ARG A 180 -0.06 -21.96 11.55
C ARG A 180 0.83 -20.71 11.46
N LYS A 181 2.14 -20.88 11.18
CA LYS A 181 3.07 -19.75 10.95
C LYS A 181 2.59 -18.82 9.85
N SER A 182 2.07 -19.34 8.74
CA SER A 182 1.50 -18.54 7.65
C SER A 182 0.27 -17.74 8.07
N ARG A 183 -0.63 -18.32 8.86
CA ARG A 183 -1.85 -17.64 9.32
C ARG A 183 -1.52 -16.54 10.32
N SER A 184 -0.59 -16.80 11.24
CA SER A 184 -0.10 -15.81 12.20
C SER A 184 0.65 -14.66 11.52
N GLN A 185 1.46 -14.94 10.48
CA GLN A 185 2.14 -13.91 9.70
C GLN A 185 1.16 -13.01 8.95
N ILE A 186 0.10 -13.57 8.34
CA ILE A 186 -0.94 -12.78 7.67
C ILE A 186 -1.66 -11.88 8.68
N VAL A 187 -2.04 -12.40 9.85
CA VAL A 187 -2.68 -11.60 10.91
C VAL A 187 -1.75 -10.49 11.38
N LEU A 188 -0.47 -10.79 11.61
CA LEU A 188 0.52 -9.80 12.02
C LEU A 188 0.73 -8.72 10.94
N PHE A 189 0.78 -9.11 9.67
CA PHE A 189 0.87 -8.18 8.55
C PHE A 189 -0.33 -7.24 8.52
N GLN A 190 -1.55 -7.79 8.60
CA GLN A 190 -2.76 -6.98 8.61
C GLN A 190 -2.79 -6.00 9.78
N LYS A 191 -2.33 -6.41 10.98
CA LYS A 191 -2.18 -5.52 12.13
C LYS A 191 -1.17 -4.40 11.86
N ARG A 192 -0.02 -4.71 11.25
CA ARG A 192 0.99 -3.71 10.88
C ARG A 192 0.50 -2.78 9.77
N ARG A 193 -0.27 -3.28 8.80
CA ARG A 193 -0.88 -2.50 7.73
C ARG A 193 -1.86 -1.49 8.30
N PHE A 194 -2.73 -1.92 9.22
CA PHE A 194 -3.64 -1.04 9.92
C PHE A 194 -2.88 0.04 10.70
N HIS A 195 -1.83 -0.33 11.45
CA HIS A 195 -1.01 0.65 12.17
C HIS A 195 -0.32 1.66 11.22
N PHE A 196 0.19 1.20 10.08
CA PHE A 196 0.78 2.07 9.06
C PHE A 196 -0.26 3.02 8.45
N PHE A 197 -1.48 2.53 8.20
CA PHE A 197 -2.59 3.37 7.76
C PHE A 197 -2.96 4.44 8.81
N CYS A 198 -2.99 4.06 10.09
CA CYS A 198 -3.22 5.01 11.18
C CYS A 198 -2.12 6.06 11.30
N SER A 199 -0.83 5.71 11.08
CA SER A 199 0.25 6.71 11.10
C SER A 199 0.14 7.76 10.00
N MET A 200 -0.65 7.51 8.96
CA MET A 200 -0.97 8.50 7.92
C MET A 200 -2.22 9.33 8.24
N SER A 201 -2.76 9.21 9.46
CA SER A 201 -4.05 9.78 9.87
C SER A 201 -5.21 9.32 8.97
N GLY A 202 -5.13 8.10 8.44
CA GLY A 202 -6.14 7.54 7.53
C GLY A 202 -6.17 8.15 6.13
N ARG A 203 -5.22 9.02 5.78
CA ARG A 203 -5.13 9.66 4.46
C ARG A 203 -4.51 8.69 3.45
N ALA A 204 -5.29 7.76 2.91
CA ALA A 204 -4.84 6.85 1.84
C ALA A 204 -5.21 7.30 0.43
N TRP A 205 -6.16 8.21 0.26
CA TRP A 205 -6.49 8.78 -1.05
C TRP A 205 -5.35 9.66 -1.55
N VAL A 206 -4.83 9.40 -2.75
CA VAL A 206 -3.76 10.20 -3.40
C VAL A 206 -4.35 10.79 -4.67
N SER A 207 -4.28 12.11 -4.85
CA SER A 207 -4.84 12.74 -6.05
C SER A 207 -3.93 12.54 -7.26
N PRO A 208 -4.45 12.56 -8.49
CA PRO A 208 -3.62 12.49 -9.69
C PRO A 208 -2.54 13.57 -9.73
N GLU A 209 -2.85 14.78 -9.26
CA GLU A 209 -1.90 15.91 -9.22
C GLU A 209 -0.73 15.61 -8.28
N GLU A 210 -0.98 15.01 -7.11
CA GLU A 210 0.07 14.60 -6.17
C GLU A 210 0.96 13.50 -6.79
N LEU A 211 0.38 12.58 -7.56
CA LEU A 211 1.15 11.55 -8.28
C LEU A 211 2.01 12.14 -9.40
N GLU A 212 1.52 13.16 -10.09
CA GLU A 212 2.28 13.91 -11.10
C GLU A 212 3.44 14.69 -10.47
N GLU A 213 3.20 15.36 -9.33
CA GLU A 213 4.25 16.06 -8.58
C GLU A 213 5.37 15.11 -8.13
N ILE A 214 5.01 13.93 -7.60
CA ILE A 214 5.98 12.90 -7.19
C ILE A 214 6.80 12.40 -8.39
N GLN A 215 6.17 12.17 -9.54
CA GLN A 215 6.89 11.73 -10.75
C GLN A 215 7.78 12.84 -11.34
N ALA A 216 7.35 14.10 -11.22
CA ALA A 216 8.09 15.26 -11.71
C ALA A 216 9.36 15.57 -10.88
N TYR A 217 9.49 15.01 -9.67
CA TYR A 217 10.70 15.16 -8.85
C TYR A 217 11.95 14.62 -9.53
N ASP A 218 11.87 13.41 -10.10
CA ASP A 218 12.94 12.79 -10.89
C ASP A 218 12.30 12.03 -12.07
N PRO A 219 11.98 12.74 -13.16
CA PRO A 219 11.22 12.17 -14.28
C PRO A 219 12.01 11.11 -15.06
N GLU A 220 13.34 11.08 -14.95
CA GLU A 220 14.20 10.11 -15.63
C GLU A 220 14.35 8.79 -14.84
N HIS A 221 13.83 8.74 -13.61
CA HIS A 221 13.90 7.56 -12.78
C HIS A 221 13.23 6.34 -13.45
N TRP A 222 13.96 5.22 -13.55
CA TRP A 222 13.53 4.02 -14.28
C TRP A 222 12.19 3.43 -13.81
N VAL A 223 11.78 3.70 -12.56
CA VAL A 223 10.48 3.25 -12.02
C VAL A 223 9.32 3.83 -12.83
N TRP A 224 9.43 5.05 -13.36
CA TRP A 224 8.36 5.69 -14.11
C TRP A 224 8.17 5.08 -15.50
N ALA A 225 9.16 4.32 -16.00
CA ALA A 225 9.00 3.50 -17.20
C ALA A 225 8.12 2.25 -16.98
N ARG A 226 7.76 1.93 -15.73
CA ARG A 226 6.85 0.83 -15.37
C ARG A 226 5.39 1.21 -15.64
N ASP A 227 5.07 1.47 -16.90
CA ASP A 227 3.75 1.91 -17.34
C ASP A 227 2.93 0.75 -17.89
N ARG A 228 1.89 0.33 -17.17
CA ARG A 228 0.99 -0.75 -17.59
C ARG A 228 0.23 -0.41 -18.87
N ALA A 229 -0.08 0.87 -19.12
CA ALA A 229 -0.78 1.31 -20.32
C ALA A 229 0.03 1.07 -21.61
N ARG A 230 1.35 0.86 -21.51
CA ARG A 230 2.22 0.54 -22.65
C ARG A 230 2.28 -0.97 -22.96
N LEU A 231 1.66 -1.82 -22.14
CA LEU A 231 1.65 -3.27 -22.30
C LEU A 231 0.38 -3.80 -22.98
N SER A 232 -0.62 -2.94 -23.22
CA SER A 232 -1.87 -3.25 -23.93
C SER A 232 -1.80 -2.84 -25.39
#